data_AF-A0A9D6Q5S4-F1
#
_entry.id   AF-A0A9D6Q5S4-F1
#
_cell.length_a   1.000
_cell.length_b   1.000
_cell.length_c   1.000
_cell.angle_alpha   90.00
_cell.angle_beta   90.00
_cell.angle_gamma   90.00
#
_symmetry.space_group_name_H-M   'P 1'
#
loop_
_entity.id
_entity.type
_entity.pdbx_description
1 polymer ?
#
loop_
_entity_poly.entity_id
_entity_poly.type
_entity_poly.pdbx_seq_one_letter_code
_entity_poly.pdbx_strand_id
1 'polypeptide(L)'
;MKGVARISFQGGALLVPARTRYDHEIAFEHATTYARRHGTARLDLDRKQFTINSVNDGARRLCAVCAHPLDTLTYALGGRELCLYCARRNAI
;
A
#
# COMPACT_ATOMS: atom_id res chain seq x y z
N MET A 1 4.69 1.32 -15.91
CA MET A 1 4.92 -0.11 -16.18
C MET A 1 3.55 -0.77 -16.26
N LYS A 2 3.20 -1.44 -17.38
CA LYS A 2 1.93 -2.17 -17.48
C LYS A 2 2.15 -3.62 -17.05
N GLY A 3 1.32 -4.13 -16.15
CA GLY A 3 1.35 -5.54 -15.74
C GLY A 3 2.50 -5.94 -14.80
N VAL A 4 3.21 -4.97 -14.21
CA VAL A 4 4.24 -5.18 -13.19
C VAL A 4 4.06 -4.14 -12.09
N ALA A 5 4.04 -4.59 -10.84
CA ALA A 5 4.12 -3.75 -9.66
C ALA A 5 5.57 -3.67 -9.17
N ARG A 6 5.97 -2.48 -8.73
CA ARG A 6 7.25 -2.27 -8.05
C ARG A 6 7.00 -1.94 -6.59
N ILE A 7 7.65 -2.67 -5.71
CA ILE A 7 7.63 -2.45 -4.27
C ILE A 7 9.03 -1.98 -3.87
N SER A 8 9.16 -0.81 -3.27
CA SER A 8 10.45 -0.27 -2.81
C SER A 8 10.38 -0.04 -1.30
N PHE A 9 11.45 -0.38 -0.58
CA PHE A 9 11.52 -0.27 0.88
C PHE A 9 12.97 -0.01 1.30
N GLN A 10 13.19 0.25 2.59
CA GLN A 10 14.56 0.44 3.09
C GLN A 10 15.37 -0.85 2.90
N GLY A 11 16.37 -0.79 2.01
CA GLY A 11 17.26 -1.91 1.71
C GLY A 11 17.00 -2.63 0.38
N GLY A 12 16.00 -2.22 -0.41
CA GLY A 12 15.85 -2.78 -1.75
C GLY A 12 14.51 -2.50 -2.45
N ALA A 13 14.29 -3.24 -3.52
CA ALA A 13 13.04 -3.24 -4.26
C ALA A 13 12.71 -4.65 -4.77
N LEU A 14 11.42 -4.95 -4.87
CA LEU A 14 10.87 -6.17 -5.44
C LEU A 14 9.98 -5.81 -6.63
N LEU A 15 10.10 -6.57 -7.72
CA LEU A 15 9.18 -6.51 -8.85
C LEU A 15 8.29 -7.73 -8.82
N VAL A 16 6.98 -7.52 -8.89
CA VAL A 16 5.97 -8.60 -8.93
C VAL A 16 5.05 -8.41 -10.13
N PRO A 17 4.45 -9.50 -10.67
CA PRO A 17 3.38 -9.37 -11.65
C PRO A 17 2.24 -8.49 -11.12
N ALA A 18 1.52 -7.84 -12.04
CA ALA A 18 0.34 -7.02 -11.73
C ALA A 18 -0.68 -7.05 -12.89
N ARG A 19 -0.89 -8.23 -13.50
CA ARG A 19 -1.74 -8.39 -14.68
C ARG A 19 -3.18 -8.70 -14.33
N THR A 20 -3.39 -9.34 -13.18
CA THR A 20 -4.70 -9.75 -12.70
C THR A 20 -5.03 -9.06 -11.38
N ARG A 21 -6.31 -9.08 -11.01
CA ARG A 21 -6.75 -8.63 -9.68
C ARG A 21 -6.06 -9.42 -8.56
N TYR A 22 -5.82 -10.71 -8.78
CA TYR A 22 -5.08 -11.54 -7.84
C TYR A 22 -3.64 -11.05 -7.70
N ASP A 23 -2.96 -10.75 -8.81
CA ASP A 23 -1.60 -10.21 -8.78
C ASP A 23 -1.53 -8.88 -8.01
N HIS A 24 -2.55 -8.03 -8.15
CA HIS A 24 -2.66 -6.79 -7.39
C HIS A 24 -2.78 -7.06 -5.89
N GLU A 25 -3.62 -8.02 -5.50
CA GLU A 25 -3.78 -8.40 -4.09
C GLU A 25 -2.47 -8.90 -3.48
N ILE A 26 -1.72 -9.72 -4.22
CA ILE A 26 -0.39 -10.21 -3.83
C ILE A 26 0.63 -9.06 -3.74
N ALA A 27 0.60 -8.10 -4.66
CA ALA A 27 1.46 -6.92 -4.61
C ALA A 27 1.21 -6.09 -3.35
N PHE A 28 -0.06 -5.90 -2.97
CA PHE A 28 -0.42 -5.24 -1.71
C PHE A 28 0.07 -6.04 -0.49
N GLU A 29 -0.06 -7.36 -0.49
CA GLU A 29 0.39 -8.21 0.62
C GLU A 29 1.91 -8.14 0.84
N HIS A 30 2.69 -8.23 -0.24
CA HIS A 30 4.14 -8.05 -0.15
C HIS A 30 4.49 -6.65 0.36
N ALA A 31 3.89 -5.61 -0.20
CA ALA A 31 4.17 -4.23 0.20
C ALA A 31 3.80 -3.98 1.67
N THR A 32 2.70 -4.57 2.15
CA THR A 32 2.29 -4.58 3.57
C THR A 32 3.34 -5.24 4.45
N THR A 33 3.84 -6.40 4.02
CA THR A 33 4.87 -7.16 4.76
C THR A 33 6.16 -6.36 4.88
N TYR A 34 6.61 -5.74 3.79
CA TYR A 34 7.80 -4.89 3.81
C TYR A 34 7.59 -3.61 4.64
N ALA A 35 6.41 -2.97 4.57
CA ALA A 35 6.11 -1.82 5.41
C ALA A 35 6.13 -2.16 6.91
N ARG A 36 5.62 -3.33 7.31
CA ARG A 36 5.72 -3.78 8.71
C ARG A 36 7.17 -4.01 9.14
N ARG A 37 7.99 -4.58 8.27
CA ARG A 37 9.39 -4.92 8.59
C ARG A 37 10.32 -3.71 8.58
N HIS A 38 10.09 -2.76 7.67
CA HIS A 38 10.99 -1.64 7.39
C HIS A 38 10.38 -0.27 7.76
N GLY A 39 9.21 -0.24 8.39
CA GLY A 39 8.46 0.97 8.73
C GLY A 39 7.66 1.55 7.56
N THR A 40 8.28 1.67 6.38
CA THR A 40 7.65 2.22 5.18
C THR A 40 7.97 1.40 3.93
N ALA A 41 6.97 1.22 3.06
CA ALA A 41 7.15 0.70 1.72
C ALA A 41 6.39 1.55 0.69
N ARG A 42 6.89 1.61 -0.54
CA ARG A 42 6.27 2.28 -1.68
C ARG A 42 5.85 1.24 -2.70
N LEU A 43 4.59 1.26 -3.11
CA LEU A 43 4.04 0.38 -4.14
C LEU A 43 3.65 1.23 -5.36
N ASP A 44 4.33 1.01 -6.47
CA ASP A 44 3.95 1.53 -7.78
C ASP A 44 3.17 0.45 -8.53
N LEU A 45 1.88 0.72 -8.78
CA LEU A 45 0.95 -0.21 -9.41
C LEU A 45 0.08 0.55 -10.41
N ASP A 46 0.12 0.17 -11.69
CA ASP A 46 -0.70 0.77 -12.75
C ASP A 46 -0.72 2.32 -12.78
N ARG A 47 0.48 2.92 -12.61
CA ARG A 47 0.72 4.38 -12.52
C ARG A 47 0.16 5.05 -11.25
N LYS A 48 -0.50 4.29 -10.38
CA LYS A 48 -0.83 4.72 -9.03
C LYS A 48 0.35 4.40 -8.13
N GLN A 49 0.57 5.27 -7.17
CA GLN A 49 1.66 5.16 -6.23
C GLN A 49 1.11 5.24 -4.82
N PHE A 50 1.35 4.16 -4.08
CA PHE A 50 0.93 4.03 -2.70
C PHE A 50 2.16 4.13 -1.82
N THR A 51 2.09 4.96 -0.79
CA THR A 51 3.04 4.91 0.33
C THR A 51 2.36 4.20 1.48
N ILE A 52 2.95 3.12 1.94
CA ILE A 52 2.44 2.29 3.03
C ILE A 52 3.32 2.53 4.24
N ASN A 53 2.74 3.04 5.33
CA ASN A 53 3.47 3.31 6.57
C ASN A 53 2.90 2.49 7.73
N SER A 54 3.78 1.98 8.58
CA SER A 54 3.44 1.48 9.92
C SER A 54 2.92 2.62 10.78
N VAL A 55 1.76 2.44 11.40
CA VAL A 55 1.22 3.39 12.37
C VAL A 55 1.90 3.12 13.71
N ASN A 56 2.94 3.89 14.02
CA ASN A 56 3.64 3.78 15.32
C ASN A 56 3.24 4.87 16.32
N ASP A 57 2.57 5.93 15.88
CA ASP A 57 2.51 7.18 16.66
C ASP A 57 1.23 7.35 17.51
N GLY A 58 0.41 6.30 17.68
CA GLY A 58 -0.80 6.34 18.52
C GLY A 58 -1.91 7.30 18.06
N ALA A 59 -1.69 8.04 16.98
CA ALA A 59 -2.69 8.92 16.38
C ALA A 59 -3.77 8.09 15.69
N ARG A 60 -5.02 8.19 16.18
CA ARG A 60 -6.19 7.63 15.48
C ARG A 60 -6.41 8.39 14.18
N ARG A 61 -5.95 7.82 13.07
CA ARG A 61 -6.25 8.30 11.73
C ARG A 61 -7.45 7.52 11.18
N LEU A 62 -8.27 8.18 10.36
CA LEU A 62 -9.43 7.57 9.72
C LEU A 62 -9.19 7.45 8.22
N CYS A 63 -9.69 6.38 7.63
CA CYS A 63 -9.70 6.21 6.19
C CYS A 63 -10.51 7.35 5.54
N ALA A 64 -9.90 8.04 4.56
CA ALA A 64 -10.53 9.15 3.85
C ALA A 64 -11.76 8.75 3.01
N VAL A 65 -12.03 7.44 2.84
CA VAL A 65 -13.15 6.92 2.03
C VAL A 65 -14.26 6.33 2.90
N CYS A 66 -13.93 5.44 3.84
CA CYS A 66 -14.93 4.72 4.63
C CYS A 66 -15.01 5.15 6.10
N ALA A 67 -14.22 6.15 6.51
CA ALA A 67 -14.10 6.62 7.89
C ALA A 67 -13.71 5.55 8.93
N HIS A 68 -13.29 4.36 8.49
CA HIS A 68 -12.83 3.30 9.38
C HIS A 68 -11.47 3.68 10.00
N PRO A 69 -11.21 3.36 11.28
CA PRO A 69 -9.91 3.56 11.91
C PRO A 69 -8.76 2.88 11.15
N LEU A 70 -7.61 3.54 11.12
CA LEU A 70 -6.37 3.02 10.56
C LEU A 70 -5.50 2.49 11.70
N ASP A 71 -5.53 1.18 11.93
CA ASP A 71 -5.00 0.63 13.18
C ASP A 71 -3.49 0.33 13.12
N THR A 72 -3.03 -0.38 12.09
CA THR A 72 -1.64 -0.87 12.01
C THR A 72 -0.86 -0.34 10.82
N LEU A 73 -1.54 -0.10 9.70
CA LEU A 73 -0.94 0.39 8.48
C LEU A 73 -1.83 1.44 7.82
N THR A 74 -1.20 2.49 7.30
CA THR A 74 -1.84 3.51 6.49
C THR A 74 -1.40 3.36 5.04
N TYR A 75 -2.33 3.51 4.09
CA TYR A 75 -2.05 3.48 2.66
C TYR A 75 -2.31 4.87 2.09
N ALA A 76 -1.26 5.63 1.85
CA ALA A 76 -1.38 6.97 1.28
C ALA A 76 -1.41 6.91 -0.25
N LEU A 77 -2.46 7.44 -0.85
CA LEU A 77 -2.61 7.63 -2.29
C LEU A 77 -2.91 9.12 -2.56
N GLY A 78 -1.99 9.83 -3.22
CA GLY A 78 -2.18 11.25 -3.53
C GLY A 78 -2.45 12.12 -2.30
N GLY A 79 -1.78 11.84 -1.18
CA GLY A 79 -1.95 12.56 0.09
C GLY A 79 -3.18 12.14 0.92
N ARG A 80 -4.02 11.24 0.42
CA ARG A 80 -5.16 10.68 1.18
C ARG A 80 -4.77 9.37 1.83
N GLU A 81 -5.03 9.25 3.12
CA GLU A 81 -4.81 7.99 3.84
C GLU A 81 -6.03 7.08 3.72
N LEU A 82 -5.76 5.85 3.33
CA LEU A 82 -6.76 4.82 3.08
C LEU A 82 -6.50 3.61 3.96
N CYS A 83 -7.56 2.89 4.30
CA CYS A 83 -7.45 1.53 4.82
C CYS A 83 -7.08 0.57 3.67
N LEU A 84 -6.57 -0.61 4.01
CA LEU A 84 -6.17 -1.64 3.03
C LEU A 84 -7.29 -1.92 2.00
N TYR A 85 -8.53 -2.08 2.48
CA TYR A 85 -9.67 -2.37 1.61
C TYR A 85 -9.92 -1.25 0.59
N CYS A 86 -9.94 0.00 1.04
CA CYS A 86 -10.14 1.14 0.17
C CYS A 86 -8.96 1.36 -0.77
N ALA A 87 -7.73 1.11 -0.32
CA ALA A 87 -6.54 1.19 -1.16
C ALA A 87 -6.60 0.17 -2.31
N ARG A 88 -6.94 -1.10 -2.01
CA ARG A 88 -7.15 -2.14 -3.02
C ARG A 88 -8.26 -1.79 -4.01
N ARG A 89 -9.40 -1.32 -3.52
CA ARG A 89 -10.54 -0.91 -4.37
C ARG A 89 -10.18 0.26 -5.29
N ASN A 90 -9.33 1.17 -4.84
CA ASN A 90 -8.85 2.31 -5.63
C ASN A 90 -7.65 1.96 -6.51
N ALA A 91 -7.08 0.75 -6.41
CA ALA A 91 -5.99 0.31 -7.28
C ALA A 91 -6.50 -0.23 -8.62
N ILE A 92 -7.63 -0.94 -8.59
CA ILE A 92 -8.35 -1.47 -9.75
C ILE A 92 -8.95 -0.32 -10.60
#